data_AF-A0A955KW07-F1
#
_entry.id   AF-A0A955KW07-F1
#
_cell.length_a   1.000
_cell.length_b   1.000
_cell.length_c   1.000
_cell.angle_alpha   90.00
_cell.angle_beta   90.00
_cell.angle_gamma   90.00
#
_symmetry.space_group_name_H-M   'P 1'
#
loop_
_entity.id
_entity.type
_entity.pdbx_description
1 polymer ?
#
loop_
_entity_poly.entity_id
_entity_poly.type
_entity_poly.pdbx_seq_one_letter_code
_entity_poly.pdbx_strand_id
1 'polypeptide(L)'
;MQTVVEISRSALEHNVRQIRGQLGASTKLSLVLKSNAYGHGTEEVLRVVGPLADVIAVVDGSEALEVRALGYTGRLSILSILDEVILPELLEASVE
;
A
#
# COMPACT_ATOMS: atom_id res chain seq x y z
N MET A 1 -16.61 21.68 18.10
CA MET A 1 -16.75 21.31 16.68
C MET A 1 -15.51 20.53 16.32
N GLN A 2 -15.64 19.32 15.77
CA GLN A 2 -14.50 18.48 15.41
C GLN A 2 -14.33 18.55 13.89
N THR A 3 -13.11 18.82 13.42
CA THR A 3 -12.78 18.81 11.99
C THR A 3 -12.41 17.38 11.60
N VAL A 4 -13.04 16.87 10.54
CA VAL A 4 -12.85 15.49 10.07
C VAL A 4 -12.56 15.45 8.57
N VAL A 5 -11.95 14.37 8.13
CA VAL A 5 -11.75 14.02 6.71
C VAL A 5 -12.48 12.71 6.46
N GLU A 6 -13.33 12.67 5.43
CA GLU A 6 -14.08 11.48 5.05
C GLU A 6 -13.53 10.87 3.75
N ILE A 7 -13.20 9.59 3.80
CA ILE A 7 -12.69 8.84 2.65
C ILE A 7 -13.73 7.84 2.18
N SER A 8 -14.08 7.90 0.89
CA SER A 8 -15.07 6.99 0.30
C SER A 8 -14.46 5.64 -0.08
N ARG A 9 -14.83 4.60 0.67
CA ARG A 9 -14.48 3.20 0.35
C ARG A 9 -14.93 2.80 -1.06
N SER A 10 -16.15 3.14 -1.45
CA SER A 10 -16.70 2.75 -2.76
C SER A 10 -15.96 3.44 -3.91
N ALA A 11 -15.47 4.66 -3.69
CA ALA A 11 -14.63 5.36 -4.67
C ALA A 11 -13.29 4.67 -4.85
N LEU A 12 -12.63 4.23 -3.76
CA LEU A 12 -11.37 3.48 -3.85
C LEU A 12 -11.55 2.19 -4.66
N GLU A 13 -12.56 1.38 -4.33
CA GLU A 13 -12.86 0.13 -5.05
C GLU A 13 -13.22 0.37 -6.51
N HIS A 14 -14.02 1.42 -6.79
CA HIS A 14 -14.37 1.80 -8.16
C HIS A 14 -13.11 2.17 -8.96
N ASN A 15 -12.25 3.03 -8.42
CA ASN A 15 -11.05 3.51 -9.11
C ASN A 15 -10.09 2.35 -9.42
N VAL A 16 -9.86 1.46 -8.47
CA VAL A 16 -9.01 0.27 -8.69
C VAL A 16 -9.57 -0.63 -9.79
N ARG A 17 -10.90 -0.85 -9.81
CA ARG A 17 -11.55 -1.63 -10.89
C ARG A 17 -11.44 -0.95 -12.24
N GLN A 18 -11.61 0.36 -12.32
CA GLN A 18 -11.47 1.11 -13.57
C GLN A 18 -10.06 0.99 -14.15
N ILE A 19 -9.04 1.18 -13.30
CA ILE A 19 -7.64 1.01 -13.72
C ILE A 19 -7.41 -0.43 -14.17
N ARG A 20 -7.82 -1.43 -13.36
CA ARG A 20 -7.65 -2.85 -13.70
C ARG A 20 -8.28 -3.21 -15.04
N GLY A 21 -9.46 -2.68 -15.35
CA GLY A 21 -10.17 -2.94 -16.61
C GLY A 21 -9.47 -2.40 -17.85
N GLN A 22 -8.52 -1.46 -17.70
CA GLN A 22 -7.71 -0.92 -18.78
C GLN A 22 -6.38 -1.66 -18.97
N LEU A 23 -5.99 -2.50 -18.02
CA LEU A 23 -4.75 -3.26 -18.06
C LEU A 23 -4.92 -4.57 -18.84
N GLY A 24 -3.84 -5.04 -19.46
CA GLY A 24 -3.78 -6.39 -20.02
C GLY A 24 -3.91 -7.45 -18.92
N ALA A 25 -4.44 -8.63 -19.27
CA ALA A 25 -4.73 -9.69 -18.30
C ALA A 25 -3.49 -10.16 -17.49
N SER A 26 -2.29 -10.04 -18.07
CA SER A 26 -1.02 -10.40 -17.41
C SER A 26 -0.35 -9.22 -16.69
N THR A 27 -0.87 -8.00 -16.83
CA THR A 27 -0.26 -6.81 -16.25
C THR A 27 -0.57 -6.71 -14.76
N LYS A 28 0.49 -6.64 -13.94
CA LYS A 28 0.40 -6.45 -12.49
C LYS A 28 0.08 -5.00 -12.15
N LEU A 29 -0.78 -4.80 -11.16
CA LEU A 29 -1.13 -3.48 -10.62
C LEU A 29 -0.49 -3.32 -9.24
N SER A 30 0.44 -2.37 -9.15
CA SER A 30 0.99 -1.90 -7.89
C SER A 30 0.19 -0.70 -7.41
N LEU A 31 -0.29 -0.74 -6.16
CA LEU A 31 -0.98 0.38 -5.53
C LEU A 31 -0.05 1.03 -4.51
N VAL A 32 0.23 2.31 -4.72
CA VAL A 32 1.21 3.05 -3.91
C VAL A 32 0.52 3.69 -2.71
N LEU A 33 0.91 3.32 -1.49
CA LEU A 33 0.37 3.81 -0.22
C LEU A 33 1.36 4.69 0.55
N LYS A 34 2.28 5.36 -0.15
CA LYS A 34 3.24 6.27 0.49
C LYS A 34 2.57 7.43 1.24
N SER A 35 3.27 7.94 2.25
CA SER A 35 2.92 9.12 3.04
C SER A 35 1.50 9.03 3.61
N ASN A 36 1.25 8.00 4.41
CA ASN A 36 -0.07 7.71 4.99
C ASN A 36 -1.17 7.51 3.92
N ALA A 37 -0.88 6.73 2.88
CA ALA A 37 -1.73 6.61 1.69
C ALA A 37 -2.16 7.97 1.12
N TYR A 38 -1.20 8.85 0.85
CA TYR A 38 -1.44 10.23 0.39
C TYR A 38 -2.34 11.04 1.36
N GLY A 39 -2.21 10.80 2.66
CA GLY A 39 -3.01 11.43 3.72
C GLY A 39 -4.42 10.86 3.91
N HIS A 40 -4.76 9.76 3.22
CA HIS A 40 -6.08 9.12 3.35
C HIS A 40 -6.16 8.12 4.51
N GLY A 41 -5.03 7.74 5.11
CA GLY A 41 -4.96 6.70 6.15
C GLY A 41 -4.43 5.38 5.60
N THR A 42 -3.20 4.98 5.96
CA THR A 42 -2.61 3.72 5.50
C THR A 42 -3.49 2.52 5.87
N GLU A 43 -3.91 2.40 7.14
CA GLU A 43 -4.71 1.28 7.59
C GLU A 43 -6.07 1.20 6.88
N GLU A 44 -6.79 2.33 6.81
CA GLU A 44 -8.12 2.40 6.21
C GLU A 44 -8.07 2.07 4.72
N VAL A 45 -7.10 2.63 3.99
CA VAL A 45 -6.94 2.38 2.55
C VAL A 45 -6.46 0.95 2.31
N LEU A 46 -5.46 0.46 3.06
CA LEU A 46 -4.90 -0.88 2.93
C LEU A 46 -5.98 -1.97 3.11
N ARG A 47 -6.89 -1.79 4.06
CA ARG A 47 -8.02 -2.71 4.29
C ARG A 47 -8.94 -2.84 3.07
N VAL A 48 -9.08 -1.76 2.30
CA VAL A 48 -9.95 -1.72 1.11
C VAL A 48 -9.22 -2.23 -0.13
N VAL A 49 -7.99 -1.73 -0.37
CA VAL A 49 -7.30 -1.96 -1.64
C VAL A 49 -6.30 -3.11 -1.60
N GLY A 50 -5.86 -3.54 -0.42
CA GLY A 50 -4.93 -4.65 -0.23
C GLY A 50 -5.35 -5.94 -0.94
N PRO A 51 -6.62 -6.38 -0.84
CA PRO A 51 -7.13 -7.55 -1.58
C PRO A 51 -7.21 -7.39 -3.11
N LEU A 52 -7.11 -6.15 -3.62
CA LEU A 52 -7.26 -5.81 -5.04
C LEU A 52 -5.91 -5.56 -5.74
N ALA A 53 -4.86 -5.34 -4.94
CA ALA A 53 -3.51 -5.07 -5.39
C ALA A 53 -2.74 -6.36 -5.71
N ASP A 54 -1.91 -6.35 -6.75
CA ASP A 54 -0.91 -7.42 -6.92
C ASP A 54 0.32 -7.19 -6.05
N VAL A 55 0.62 -5.91 -5.79
CA VAL A 55 1.72 -5.39 -4.99
C VAL A 55 1.25 -4.12 -4.30
N ILE A 56 1.56 -3.95 -3.02
CA ILE A 56 1.50 -2.64 -2.35
C ILE A 56 2.90 -2.02 -2.41
N ALA A 57 2.99 -0.74 -2.76
CA ALA A 57 4.25 -0.02 -2.79
C ALA A 57 4.24 1.14 -1.79
N VAL A 58 5.36 1.37 -1.13
CA VAL A 58 5.57 2.44 -0.15
C VAL A 58 6.86 3.19 -0.44
N VAL A 59 7.08 4.35 0.19
CA VAL A 59 8.29 5.12 -0.10
C VAL A 59 9.51 4.55 0.59
N ASP A 60 9.40 4.12 1.85
CA ASP A 60 10.55 3.73 2.66
C ASP A 60 10.30 2.47 3.52
N GLY A 61 11.34 2.03 4.22
CA GLY A 61 11.28 0.83 5.06
C GLY A 61 10.34 0.95 6.26
N SER A 62 10.22 2.14 6.84
CA SER A 62 9.33 2.37 7.99
C SER A 62 7.87 2.18 7.60
N GLU A 63 7.46 2.73 6.45
CA GLU A 63 6.12 2.51 5.90
C GLU A 63 5.88 1.04 5.53
N ALA A 64 6.91 0.33 5.06
CA ALA A 64 6.78 -1.09 4.73
C ALA A 64 6.52 -1.94 5.98
N LEU A 65 7.27 -1.67 7.05
CA LEU A 65 7.07 -2.33 8.35
C LEU A 65 5.72 -1.97 8.96
N GLU A 66 5.25 -0.73 8.82
CA GLU A 66 3.90 -0.33 9.23
C GLU A 66 2.85 -1.19 8.52
N VAL A 67 2.93 -1.31 7.19
CA VAL A 67 1.99 -2.13 6.40
C VAL A 67 2.04 -3.60 6.81
N ARG A 68 3.23 -4.13 7.16
CA ARG A 68 3.38 -5.49 7.71
C ARG A 68 2.75 -5.64 9.09
N ALA A 69 2.94 -4.66 9.98
CA ALA A 69 2.33 -4.65 11.31
C ALA A 69 0.79 -4.59 11.25
N LEU A 70 0.23 -3.98 10.20
CA LEU A 70 -1.21 -3.98 9.90
C LEU A 70 -1.72 -5.33 9.35
N GLY A 71 -0.86 -6.35 9.25
CA GLY A 71 -1.22 -7.72 8.87
C GLY A 71 -1.27 -7.97 7.37
N TYR A 72 -0.80 -7.06 6.53
CA TYR A 72 -0.73 -7.31 5.09
C TYR A 72 0.36 -8.33 4.77
N THR A 73 -0.03 -9.44 4.15
CA THR A 73 0.86 -10.56 3.79
C THR A 73 1.15 -10.65 2.29
N GLY A 74 0.57 -9.75 1.49
CA GLY A 74 0.85 -9.68 0.05
C GLY A 74 2.23 -9.09 -0.26
N ARG A 75 2.56 -9.00 -1.54
CA ARG A 75 3.85 -8.44 -1.98
C ARG A 75 3.95 -6.96 -1.63
N LEU A 76 5.06 -6.58 -1.01
CA LEU A 76 5.40 -5.20 -0.71
C LEU A 76 6.67 -4.81 -1.45
N SER A 77 6.69 -3.59 -1.97
CA SER A 77 7.85 -3.02 -2.64
C SER A 77 8.18 -1.64 -2.08
N ILE A 78 9.46 -1.38 -1.83
CA ILE A 78 9.96 -0.06 -1.42
C ILE A 78 10.46 0.71 -2.65
N LEU A 79 9.99 1.94 -2.82
CA LEU A 79 10.29 2.76 -4.00
C LEU A 79 11.57 3.59 -3.88
N SER A 80 12.12 3.75 -2.68
CA SER A 80 13.33 4.53 -2.42
C SER A 80 14.54 3.67 -2.08
N ILE A 81 15.64 4.32 -1.73
CA ILE A 81 16.88 3.66 -1.31
C ILE A 81 16.66 3.05 0.09
N LEU A 82 17.13 1.82 0.27
CA LEU A 82 17.09 1.14 1.55
C LEU A 82 18.23 1.61 2.46
N ASP A 83 17.90 1.85 3.72
CA ASP A 83 18.89 2.03 4.78
C ASP A 83 19.40 0.66 5.23
N GLU A 84 20.72 0.47 5.25
CA GLU A 84 21.35 -0.78 5.70
C GLU A 84 21.00 -1.12 7.16
N VAL A 85 20.66 -0.11 7.97
CA VAL A 85 20.28 -0.30 9.38
C VAL A 85 18.98 -1.08 9.53
N ILE A 86 17.98 -0.79 8.67
CA ILE A 86 16.64 -1.41 8.75
C ILE A 86 16.51 -2.65 7.85
N LEU A 87 17.50 -2.89 6.98
CA LEU A 87 17.50 -4.00 6.04
C LEU A 87 17.26 -5.38 6.68
N PRO A 88 17.86 -5.74 7.84
CA PRO A 88 17.58 -7.02 8.48
C PRO A 88 16.10 -7.20 8.84
N GLU A 89 15.47 -6.17 9.40
CA GLU A 89 14.06 -6.19 9.78
C GLU A 89 13.15 -6.33 8.56
N LEU A 90 13.47 -5.64 7.46
CA LEU A 90 12.74 -5.74 6.19
C LEU A 90 12.80 -7.14 5.58
N LEU A 91 13.97 -7.78 5.65
CA LEU A 91 14.16 -9.16 5.18
C LEU A 91 13.34 -10.15 6.03
N GLU A 92 13.36 -10.02 7.36
CA GLU A 92 12.53 -10.82 8.25
C GLU A 92 11.03 -10.62 7.99
N ALA A 93 10.63 -9.39 7.69
CA ALA A 93 9.27 -9.02 7.35
C ALA A 93 8.88 -9.38 5.90
N SER A 94 9.75 -10.05 5.13
CA SER A 94 9.49 -10.45 3.74
C SER A 94 9.07 -9.27 2.84
N VAL A 95 9.75 -8.14 2.95
CA VAL A 95 9.58 -6.97 2.06
C VAL A 95 10.57 -7.09 0.89
N GLU A 96 10.08 -6.83 -0.34
CA GLU A 96 10.86 -6.96 -1.59
C GLU A 96 11.42 -5.62 -2.09
#